data_AF-A0A133UU66-F1
#
_entry.id   AF-A0A133UU66-F1
#
_cell.length_a   1.000
_cell.length_b   1.000
_cell.length_c   1.000
_cell.angle_alpha   90.00
_cell.angle_beta   90.00
_cell.angle_gamma   90.00
#
_symmetry.space_group_name_H-M   'P 1'
#
loop_
_entity.id
_entity.type
_entity.pdbx_description
1 polymer ?
#
loop_
_entity_poly.entity_id
_entity_poly.type
_entity_poly.pdbx_seq_one_letter_code
_entity_poly.pdbx_strand_id
1 'polypeptide(L)'
;MKQVDVLCRFRLIIFLVIVAVFWPVAYLIDRRFDLGSFGFYLSPGVLLWKTKRGLRLLDRVSEKWKGFWRGYGYLSAVVGVALMAFFLFILISGTVGYFSLLLGPGGAPAIPLILKERALILPGVNIPLVSGLVAFLLVVFVHESSHGLVFRSLGYTIKSAGLALFIAVPGAFVEQDEEEYEEASAMDRVRPTSAGPMANILLGLLALGLLFALVTPHPGLLVGDVEEGSPASEMGLESDDRITSIGGREVFNSSDLVEFLRAANPGEKVVLGMEEKHCVITLRPHPKNENVTILPGGMEFEGYGPVRKVQLLNPIDVLIGMPYSVLLGQPVFNQADYTASAHWGVVHTLNWIFALSVLVALFNLLPLKPLDGGHMIEGVAEKLTSGYTTGIIVKGAGVVTFGLLALNVVAVIVG
;
A
#
# COMPACT_ATOMS: atom_id res chain seq x y z
N MET A 1 -16.91 -15.61 -12.67
CA MET A 1 -17.42 -14.30 -12.18
C MET A 1 -18.53 -14.36 -11.12
N LYS A 2 -19.68 -15.05 -11.30
CA LYS A 2 -20.79 -15.02 -10.30
C LYS A 2 -20.46 -15.55 -8.89
N GLN A 3 -19.51 -16.50 -8.74
CA GLN A 3 -19.18 -17.09 -7.44
C GLN A 3 -18.28 -16.20 -6.55
N VAL A 4 -17.34 -15.46 -7.15
CA VAL A 4 -16.41 -14.57 -6.40
C VAL A 4 -17.17 -13.42 -5.75
N ASP A 5 -18.15 -12.84 -6.47
CA ASP A 5 -19.02 -11.79 -5.95
C ASP A 5 -19.88 -12.25 -4.76
N VAL A 6 -20.35 -13.51 -4.77
CA VAL A 6 -21.16 -14.08 -3.69
C VAL A 6 -20.32 -14.28 -2.43
N LEU A 7 -19.10 -14.81 -2.58
CA LEU A 7 -18.20 -15.03 -1.45
C LEU A 7 -17.74 -13.69 -0.83
N CYS A 8 -17.44 -12.69 -1.65
CA CYS A 8 -17.07 -11.35 -1.19
C CYS A 8 -18.22 -10.69 -0.42
N ARG A 9 -19.46 -10.73 -0.95
CA ARG A 9 -20.65 -10.25 -0.25
C ARG A 9 -20.90 -10.98 1.07
N PHE A 10 -20.69 -12.29 1.10
CA PHE A 10 -20.85 -13.09 2.32
C PHE A 10 -19.81 -12.71 3.38
N ARG A 11 -18.54 -12.57 3.01
CA ARG A 11 -17.46 -12.10 3.91
C ARG A 11 -17.73 -10.69 4.43
N LEU A 12 -18.24 -9.80 3.59
CA LEU A 12 -18.63 -8.45 3.98
C LEU A 12 -19.76 -8.46 5.01
N ILE A 13 -20.80 -9.26 4.79
CA ILE A 13 -21.91 -9.41 5.76
C ILE A 13 -21.39 -9.94 7.10
N ILE A 14 -20.55 -10.98 7.08
CA ILE A 14 -19.93 -11.51 8.29
C ILE A 14 -19.14 -10.41 9.02
N PHE A 15 -18.30 -9.66 8.29
CA PHE A 15 -17.52 -8.57 8.87
C PHE A 15 -18.41 -7.52 9.54
N LEU A 16 -19.47 -7.06 8.85
CA LEU A 16 -20.41 -6.08 9.39
C LEU A 16 -21.14 -6.60 10.64
N VAL A 17 -21.54 -7.87 10.64
CA VAL A 17 -22.15 -8.52 11.81
C VAL A 17 -21.16 -8.58 12.97
N ILE A 18 -19.91 -8.96 12.73
CA ILE A 18 -18.86 -8.98 13.77
C ILE A 18 -18.70 -7.60 14.39
N VAL A 19 -18.58 -6.54 13.58
CA VAL A 19 -18.44 -5.17 14.08
C VAL A 19 -19.69 -4.75 14.86
N ALA A 20 -20.89 -5.00 14.32
CA ALA A 20 -22.15 -4.63 14.95
C ALA A 20 -22.39 -5.35 16.29
N VAL A 21 -21.90 -6.58 16.44
CA VAL A 21 -22.01 -7.35 17.70
C VAL A 21 -20.89 -7.01 18.67
N PHE A 22 -19.67 -6.78 18.18
CA PHE A 22 -18.49 -6.50 18.99
C PHE A 22 -18.68 -5.28 19.91
N TRP A 23 -19.17 -4.15 19.38
CA TRP A 23 -19.28 -2.91 20.15
C TRP A 23 -20.29 -2.97 21.30
N PRO A 24 -21.54 -3.46 21.11
CA PRO A 24 -22.47 -3.67 22.21
C PRO A 24 -21.92 -4.64 23.27
N VAL A 25 -21.29 -5.73 22.84
CA VAL A 25 -20.70 -6.72 23.76
C VAL A 25 -19.55 -6.09 24.56
N ALA A 26 -18.65 -5.35 23.92
CA ALA A 26 -17.57 -4.64 24.59
C ALA A 26 -18.09 -3.66 25.64
N TYR A 27 -19.16 -2.91 25.33
CA TYR A 27 -19.77 -1.97 26.26
C TYR A 27 -20.45 -2.67 27.46
N LEU A 28 -21.10 -3.81 27.22
CA LEU A 28 -21.68 -4.63 28.29
C LEU A 28 -20.59 -5.21 29.22
N ILE A 29 -19.47 -5.66 28.64
CA ILE A 29 -18.32 -6.16 29.41
C ILE A 29 -17.71 -5.03 30.25
N ASP A 30 -17.48 -3.85 29.66
CA ASP A 30 -16.95 -2.68 30.36
C ASP A 30 -17.81 -2.29 31.56
N ARG A 31 -19.13 -2.21 31.36
CA ARG A 31 -20.09 -1.92 32.43
C ARG A 31 -20.07 -2.96 33.57
N ARG A 32 -19.73 -4.23 33.27
CA ARG A 32 -19.77 -5.33 34.25
C ARG A 32 -18.45 -5.53 34.99
N PHE A 33 -17.32 -5.28 34.33
CA PHE A 33 -15.99 -5.64 34.81
C PHE A 33 -15.04 -4.45 35.00
N ASP A 34 -15.47 -3.23 34.68
CA ASP A 34 -14.64 -2.01 34.73
C ASP A 34 -13.29 -2.23 34.02
N LEU A 35 -13.33 -2.27 32.68
CA LEU A 35 -12.14 -2.59 31.89
C LEU A 35 -11.03 -1.55 32.06
N GLY A 36 -11.36 -0.35 32.57
CA GLY A 36 -10.42 0.68 32.97
C GLY A 36 -9.37 0.19 33.98
N SER A 37 -9.75 -0.69 34.90
CA SER A 37 -8.84 -1.32 35.85
C SER A 37 -7.75 -2.18 35.19
N PHE A 38 -8.00 -2.66 33.97
CA PHE A 38 -7.08 -3.43 33.14
C PHE A 38 -6.34 -2.57 32.09
N GLY A 39 -6.55 -1.25 32.10
CA GLY A 39 -5.95 -0.29 31.16
C GLY A 39 -6.70 -0.17 29.83
N PHE A 40 -7.92 -0.71 29.72
CA PHE A 40 -8.74 -0.53 28.53
C PHE A 40 -9.70 0.66 28.72
N TYR A 41 -9.80 1.50 27.70
CA TYR A 41 -10.69 2.66 27.68
C TYR A 41 -11.62 2.53 26.49
N LEU A 42 -12.91 2.41 26.77
CA LEU A 42 -13.93 2.25 25.76
C LEU A 42 -14.70 3.56 25.56
N SER A 43 -14.89 3.94 24.31
CA SER A 43 -15.70 5.08 23.88
C SER A 43 -16.48 4.67 22.62
N PRO A 44 -17.53 5.41 22.22
CA PRO A 44 -18.31 5.05 21.02
C PRO A 44 -17.41 4.87 19.78
N GLY A 45 -17.27 3.62 19.32
CA GLY A 45 -16.43 3.27 18.16
C GLY A 45 -14.93 3.31 18.39
N VAL A 46 -14.44 3.49 19.63
CA VAL A 46 -13.01 3.52 19.97
C VAL A 46 -12.73 2.65 21.18
N LEU A 47 -11.76 1.75 21.05
CA LEU A 47 -11.22 0.96 22.15
C LEU A 47 -9.71 1.20 22.23
N LEU A 48 -9.24 1.71 23.35
CA LEU A 48 -7.82 1.92 23.62
C LEU A 48 -7.35 0.95 24.69
N TRP A 49 -6.19 0.35 24.50
CA TRP A 49 -5.49 -0.39 25.52
C TRP A 49 -4.18 0.32 25.86
N LYS A 50 -4.13 1.00 27.00
CA LYS A 50 -2.94 1.71 27.49
C LYS A 50 -2.11 0.81 28.40
N THR A 51 -0.79 0.84 28.21
CA THR A 51 0.15 0.11 29.04
C THR A 51 1.43 0.89 29.29
N LYS A 52 2.03 0.69 30.46
CA LYS A 52 3.40 1.13 30.77
C LYS A 52 4.43 0.04 30.49
N ARG A 53 3.98 -1.14 30.05
CA ARG A 53 4.86 -2.25 29.66
C ARG A 53 5.66 -1.85 28.42
N GLY A 54 6.94 -2.21 28.39
CA GLY A 54 7.84 -1.84 27.30
C GLY A 54 8.50 -0.47 27.43
N LEU A 55 7.97 0.47 28.24
CA LEU A 55 8.58 1.80 28.40
C LEU A 55 10.02 1.72 28.95
N ARG A 56 10.29 0.84 29.91
CA ARG A 56 11.66 0.60 30.42
C ARG A 56 12.61 0.06 29.35
N LEU A 57 12.09 -0.67 28.36
CA LEU A 57 12.89 -1.14 27.23
C LEU A 57 13.21 0.03 26.29
N LEU A 58 12.22 0.88 25.99
CA LEU A 58 12.44 2.12 25.23
C LEU A 58 13.49 3.00 25.91
N ASP A 59 13.40 3.19 27.24
CA ASP A 59 14.40 3.94 28.02
C ASP A 59 15.80 3.37 27.86
N ARG A 60 15.94 2.04 28.02
CA ARG A 60 17.23 1.35 27.91
C ARG A 60 17.82 1.45 26.50
N VAL A 61 17.00 1.25 25.47
CA VAL A 61 17.45 1.26 24.06
C VAL A 61 17.78 2.68 23.62
N SER A 62 16.93 3.65 23.99
CA SER A 62 17.13 5.06 23.73
C SER A 62 18.43 5.56 24.38
N GLU A 63 18.64 5.29 25.68
CA GLU A 63 19.82 5.80 26.37
C GLU A 63 21.11 5.08 25.92
N LYS A 64 21.06 3.76 25.68
CA LYS A 64 22.23 3.00 25.20
C LYS A 64 22.74 3.50 23.85
N TRP A 65 21.83 3.86 22.94
CA TRP A 65 22.16 4.28 21.57
C TRP A 65 21.74 5.74 21.32
N LYS A 66 21.84 6.60 22.34
CA LYS A 66 21.33 7.97 22.33
C LYS A 66 21.84 8.81 21.16
N GLY A 67 23.14 8.70 20.87
CA GLY A 67 23.74 9.40 19.74
C GLY A 67 23.16 8.98 18.38
N PHE A 68 22.93 7.67 18.20
CA PHE A 68 22.31 7.12 17.00
C PHE A 68 20.88 7.64 16.84
N TRP A 69 20.03 7.55 17.87
CA TRP A 69 18.63 8.02 17.79
C TRP A 69 18.52 9.52 17.54
N ARG A 70 19.43 10.31 18.13
CA ARG A 70 19.51 11.74 17.84
C ARG A 70 19.87 12.03 16.39
N GLY A 71 20.88 11.34 15.85
CA GLY A 71 21.29 11.45 14.45
C GLY A 71 20.19 11.00 13.49
N TYR A 72 19.58 9.84 13.78
CA TYR A 72 18.44 9.30 13.06
C TYR A 72 17.27 10.30 13.03
N GLY A 73 16.91 10.92 14.17
CA GLY A 73 15.85 11.93 14.23
C GLY A 73 16.13 13.19 13.39
N TYR A 74 17.40 13.62 13.28
CA TYR A 74 17.76 14.72 12.38
C TYR A 74 17.65 14.31 10.90
N LEU A 75 18.16 13.12 10.56
CA LEU A 75 18.07 12.59 9.20
C LEU A 75 16.61 12.42 8.79
N SER A 76 15.77 11.85 9.67
CA SER A 76 14.34 11.67 9.42
C SER A 76 13.62 12.99 9.23
N ALA A 77 14.00 14.05 9.96
CA ALA A 77 13.40 15.37 9.79
C ALA A 77 13.67 15.93 8.38
N VAL A 78 14.92 15.86 7.91
CA VAL A 78 15.30 16.35 6.58
C VAL A 78 14.65 15.51 5.48
N VAL A 79 14.80 14.19 5.56
CA VAL A 79 14.25 13.26 4.56
C VAL A 79 12.73 13.30 4.55
N GLY A 80 12.10 13.34 5.72
CA GLY A 80 10.64 13.39 5.86
C GLY A 80 10.03 14.64 5.25
N VAL A 81 10.63 15.82 5.46
CA VAL A 81 10.16 17.06 4.81
C VAL A 81 10.34 16.98 3.28
N ALA A 82 11.45 16.43 2.79
CA ALA A 82 11.65 16.22 1.36
C ALA A 82 10.63 15.24 0.76
N LEU A 83 10.36 14.12 1.43
CA LEU A 83 9.37 13.12 1.02
C LEU A 83 7.94 13.68 1.07
N MET A 84 7.61 14.50 2.07
CA MET A 84 6.33 15.22 2.12
C MET A 84 6.16 16.10 0.90
N ALA A 85 7.16 16.93 0.57
CA ALA A 85 7.10 17.80 -0.60
C ALA A 85 6.98 17.00 -1.91
N PHE A 86 7.73 15.90 -2.03
CA PHE A 86 7.66 14.99 -3.17
C PHE A 86 6.27 14.34 -3.31
N PHE A 87 5.69 13.88 -2.20
CA PHE A 87 4.37 13.26 -2.22
C PHE A 87 3.25 14.25 -2.54
N LEU A 88 3.32 15.48 -2.03
CA LEU A 88 2.43 16.57 -2.41
C LEU A 88 2.54 16.90 -3.89
N PHE A 89 3.76 16.96 -4.43
CA PHE A 89 3.96 17.16 -5.86
C PHE A 89 3.25 16.07 -6.67
N ILE A 90 3.39 14.80 -6.29
CA ILE A 90 2.71 13.70 -6.99
C ILE A 90 1.19 13.81 -6.87
N LEU A 91 0.65 14.10 -5.69
CA LEU A 91 -0.80 14.28 -5.51
C LEU A 91 -1.34 15.41 -6.40
N ILE A 92 -0.63 16.53 -6.48
CA ILE A 92 -0.99 17.65 -7.35
C ILE A 92 -0.89 17.23 -8.82
N SER A 93 0.22 16.64 -9.25
CA SER A 93 0.42 16.19 -10.63
C SER A 93 -0.61 15.16 -11.07
N GLY A 94 -0.96 14.21 -10.20
CA GLY A 94 -2.02 13.22 -10.46
C GLY A 94 -3.39 13.88 -10.64
N THR A 95 -3.73 14.82 -9.76
CA THR A 95 -4.98 15.60 -9.86
C THR A 95 -5.03 16.39 -11.17
N VAL A 96 -3.97 17.15 -11.48
CA VAL A 96 -3.88 17.94 -12.71
C VAL A 96 -3.95 17.03 -13.94
N GLY A 97 -3.24 15.91 -13.95
CA GLY A 97 -3.27 14.95 -15.05
C GLY A 97 -4.68 14.40 -15.29
N TYR A 98 -5.38 14.01 -14.24
CA TYR A 98 -6.77 13.55 -14.32
C TYR A 98 -7.71 14.60 -14.93
N PHE A 99 -7.69 15.85 -14.41
CA PHE A 99 -8.55 16.90 -14.96
C PHE A 99 -8.16 17.32 -16.37
N SER A 100 -6.88 17.25 -16.72
CA SER A 100 -6.39 17.52 -18.08
C SER A 100 -6.93 16.49 -19.08
N LEU A 101 -7.03 15.23 -18.68
CA LEU A 101 -7.67 14.17 -19.47
C LEU A 101 -9.19 14.36 -19.59
N LEU A 102 -9.85 14.75 -18.49
CA LEU A 102 -11.30 14.95 -18.44
C LEU A 102 -11.76 16.16 -19.27
N LEU A 103 -11.00 17.26 -19.24
CA LEU A 103 -11.37 18.54 -19.85
C LEU A 103 -10.66 18.82 -21.19
N GLY A 104 -9.73 17.95 -21.61
CA GLY A 104 -8.90 18.14 -22.79
C GLY A 104 -9.63 17.87 -24.13
N PRO A 105 -9.21 18.51 -25.24
CA PRO A 105 -9.76 18.23 -26.57
C PRO A 105 -9.40 16.81 -26.99
N GLY A 106 -10.40 15.94 -27.14
CA GLY A 106 -10.21 14.55 -27.54
C GLY A 106 -10.54 13.51 -26.48
N GLY A 107 -10.99 13.91 -25.28
CA GLY A 107 -11.63 13.12 -24.22
C GLY A 107 -11.56 11.60 -24.42
N ALA A 108 -10.35 11.04 -24.36
CA ALA A 108 -10.17 9.62 -24.58
C ALA A 108 -10.64 8.90 -23.31
N PRO A 109 -11.55 7.91 -23.39
CA PRO A 109 -11.85 7.02 -22.29
C PRO A 109 -10.69 6.03 -22.17
N ALA A 110 -9.57 6.50 -21.63
CA ALA A 110 -8.41 5.66 -21.38
C ALA A 110 -7.68 6.20 -20.16
N ILE A 111 -8.32 6.12 -19.01
CA ILE A 111 -7.58 5.76 -17.82
C ILE A 111 -7.65 4.23 -17.75
N PRO A 112 -6.60 3.47 -18.11
CA PRO A 112 -6.44 2.16 -17.52
C PRO A 112 -6.00 2.35 -16.07
N LEU A 113 -6.85 2.97 -15.25
CA LEU A 113 -6.71 2.90 -13.81
C LEU A 113 -7.49 1.66 -13.41
N ILE A 114 -6.74 0.75 -12.80
CA ILE A 114 -7.12 -0.57 -12.32
C ILE A 114 -8.17 -0.39 -11.21
N LEU A 115 -9.38 0.00 -11.58
CA LEU A 115 -10.52 0.20 -10.68
C LEU A 115 -11.79 -0.40 -11.28
N LYS A 116 -11.64 -1.53 -11.97
CA LYS A 116 -12.79 -2.38 -12.27
C LYS A 116 -13.37 -2.99 -10.98
N GLU A 117 -12.61 -3.03 -9.89
CA GLU A 117 -13.09 -3.55 -8.60
C GLU A 117 -13.24 -2.44 -7.56
N ARG A 118 -14.49 -2.05 -7.36
CA ARG A 118 -14.97 -1.15 -6.30
C ARG A 118 -14.93 -1.85 -4.93
N ALA A 119 -13.78 -2.38 -4.54
CA ALA A 119 -13.67 -3.10 -3.28
C ALA A 119 -13.28 -2.14 -2.15
N LEU A 120 -14.18 -1.96 -1.19
CA LEU A 120 -13.81 -1.39 0.10
C LEU A 120 -12.75 -2.30 0.74
N ILE A 121 -11.54 -1.77 0.93
CA ILE A 121 -10.43 -2.54 1.47
C ILE A 121 -10.69 -2.79 2.96
N LEU A 122 -11.19 -3.98 3.28
CA LEU A 122 -11.47 -4.40 4.65
C LEU A 122 -10.60 -5.61 5.03
N PRO A 123 -10.00 -5.61 6.25
CA PRO A 123 -9.39 -6.79 6.83
C PRO A 123 -10.33 -8.00 6.83
N GLY A 124 -9.90 -9.10 6.22
CA GLY A 124 -10.69 -10.34 6.13
C GLY A 124 -11.70 -10.40 4.98
N VAL A 125 -11.90 -9.31 4.23
CA VAL A 125 -12.71 -9.31 3.00
C VAL A 125 -11.79 -9.31 1.78
N ASN A 126 -10.93 -8.29 1.66
CA ASN A 126 -9.99 -8.11 0.55
C ASN A 126 -8.52 -8.17 0.98
N ILE A 127 -8.23 -7.87 2.25
CA ILE A 127 -6.90 -8.09 2.85
C ILE A 127 -6.90 -9.48 3.50
N PRO A 128 -5.92 -10.36 3.18
CA PRO A 128 -5.76 -11.61 3.90
C PRO A 128 -5.63 -11.36 5.40
N LEU A 129 -6.55 -11.90 6.20
CA LEU A 129 -6.71 -11.50 7.60
C LEU A 129 -5.43 -11.70 8.41
N VAL A 130 -4.76 -12.84 8.24
CA VAL A 130 -3.58 -13.19 9.05
C VAL A 130 -2.34 -12.41 8.62
N SER A 131 -1.91 -12.52 7.35
CA SER A 131 -0.69 -11.85 6.89
C SER A 131 -0.84 -10.33 6.89
N GLY A 132 -2.01 -9.82 6.54
CA GLY A 132 -2.32 -8.39 6.61
C GLY A 132 -2.31 -7.86 8.03
N LEU A 133 -2.91 -8.57 9.00
CA LEU A 133 -2.89 -8.15 10.40
C LEU A 133 -1.48 -8.22 11.00
N VAL A 134 -0.71 -9.28 10.73
CA VAL A 134 0.68 -9.41 11.18
C VAL A 134 1.54 -8.28 10.62
N ALA A 135 1.44 -8.02 9.31
CA ALA A 135 2.13 -6.93 8.66
C ALA A 135 1.73 -5.57 9.27
N PHE A 136 0.43 -5.32 9.41
CA PHE A 136 -0.08 -4.08 10.00
C PHE A 136 0.45 -3.86 11.42
N LEU A 137 0.34 -4.85 12.31
CA LEU A 137 0.81 -4.76 13.69
C LEU A 137 2.31 -4.49 13.77
N LEU A 138 3.11 -5.14 12.91
CA LEU A 138 4.55 -4.90 12.83
C LEU A 138 4.84 -3.46 12.36
N VAL A 139 4.14 -3.00 11.32
CA VAL A 139 4.31 -1.66 10.74
C VAL A 139 4.00 -0.58 11.78
N VAL A 140 2.84 -0.64 12.44
CA VAL A 140 2.50 0.35 13.47
C VAL A 140 3.41 0.24 14.68
N PHE A 141 3.83 -0.97 15.08
CA PHE A 141 4.79 -1.13 16.17
C PHE A 141 6.13 -0.45 15.87
N VAL A 142 6.68 -0.65 14.67
CA VAL A 142 7.94 -0.03 14.23
C VAL A 142 7.80 1.49 14.14
N HIS A 143 6.69 1.97 13.59
CA HIS A 143 6.34 3.39 13.49
C HIS A 143 6.32 4.07 14.87
N GLU A 144 5.45 3.58 15.76
CA GLU A 144 5.24 4.10 17.11
C GLU A 144 6.50 4.02 17.97
N SER A 145 7.22 2.89 17.91
CA SER A 145 8.49 2.73 18.63
C SER A 145 9.53 3.75 18.17
N SER A 146 9.57 4.08 16.88
CA SER A 146 10.51 5.05 16.32
C SER A 146 10.25 6.47 16.84
N HIS A 147 8.98 6.90 16.89
CA HIS A 147 8.61 8.15 17.56
C HIS A 147 9.10 8.16 19.01
N GLY A 148 8.78 7.10 19.76
CA GLY A 148 9.12 7.00 21.17
C GLY A 148 10.63 6.98 21.44
N LEU A 149 11.40 6.25 20.64
CA LEU A 149 12.87 6.16 20.79
C LEU A 149 13.54 7.50 20.51
N VAL A 150 13.13 8.21 19.46
CA VAL A 150 13.66 9.55 19.18
C VAL A 150 13.25 10.52 20.28
N PHE A 151 11.98 10.56 20.68
CA PHE A 151 11.48 11.48 21.72
C PHE A 151 12.20 11.28 23.06
N ARG A 152 12.35 10.03 23.50
CA ARG A 152 13.12 9.67 24.71
C ARG A 152 14.60 10.05 24.59
N SER A 153 15.20 9.95 23.40
CA SER A 153 16.62 10.30 23.20
C SER A 153 16.90 11.80 23.37
N LEU A 154 15.86 12.62 23.23
CA LEU A 154 15.90 14.06 23.48
C LEU A 154 15.71 14.41 24.96
N GLY A 155 15.23 13.47 25.77
CA GLY A 155 15.02 13.63 27.21
C GLY A 155 13.56 13.78 27.62
N TYR A 156 12.61 13.63 26.69
CA TYR A 156 11.19 13.77 26.97
C TYR A 156 10.53 12.47 27.45
N THR A 157 9.42 12.62 28.14
CA THR A 157 8.67 11.57 28.81
C THR A 157 7.56 11.01 27.93
N ILE A 158 7.45 9.68 27.92
CA ILE A 158 6.31 8.94 27.36
C ILE A 158 5.45 8.44 28.52
N LYS A 159 4.20 8.88 28.62
CA LYS A 159 3.26 8.51 29.70
C LYS A 159 2.79 7.07 29.58
N SER A 160 2.44 6.65 28.36
CA SER A 160 1.98 5.30 28.06
C SER A 160 2.23 4.94 26.60
N ALA A 161 2.09 3.66 26.27
CA ALA A 161 1.99 3.19 24.89
C ALA A 161 0.83 2.19 24.81
N GLY A 162 0.34 1.90 23.62
CA GLY A 162 -0.85 1.06 23.54
C GLY A 162 -1.27 0.65 22.15
N LEU A 163 -2.37 -0.11 22.14
CA LEU A 163 -3.11 -0.47 20.94
C LEU A 163 -4.44 0.29 20.92
N ALA A 164 -4.89 0.64 19.73
CA ALA A 164 -6.18 1.27 19.49
C ALA A 164 -6.99 0.42 18.50
N LEU A 165 -8.31 0.47 18.60
CA LEU A 165 -9.23 -0.10 17.62
C LEU A 165 -10.31 0.94 17.33
N PHE A 166 -10.31 1.47 16.11
CA PHE A 166 -11.28 2.47 15.62
C PHE A 166 -12.31 1.79 14.72
N ILE A 167 -13.52 1.54 15.23
CA ILE A 167 -14.61 0.77 14.61
C ILE A 167 -14.21 -0.68 14.29
N ALA A 168 -13.28 -0.86 13.36
CA ALA A 168 -12.68 -2.14 12.96
C ALA A 168 -11.21 -2.00 12.53
N VAL A 169 -10.66 -0.79 12.54
CA VAL A 169 -9.30 -0.48 12.10
C VAL A 169 -8.38 -0.52 13.32
N PRO A 170 -7.49 -1.52 13.43
CA PRO A 170 -6.51 -1.55 14.51
C PRO A 170 -5.52 -0.38 14.36
N GLY A 171 -4.83 -0.05 15.44
CA GLY A 171 -3.79 0.98 15.50
C GLY A 171 -2.91 0.77 16.72
N ALA A 172 -1.83 1.52 16.79
CA ALA A 172 -0.97 1.63 17.97
C ALA A 172 -0.71 3.11 18.26
N PHE A 173 -0.26 3.43 19.46
CA PHE A 173 0.11 4.80 19.82
C PHE A 173 1.20 4.82 20.90
N VAL A 174 1.98 5.89 20.90
CA VAL A 174 2.82 6.33 22.01
C VAL A 174 2.30 7.66 22.55
N GLU A 175 1.86 7.67 23.81
CA GLU A 175 1.33 8.85 24.48
C GLU A 175 2.48 9.68 25.07
N GLN A 176 2.72 10.83 24.47
CA GLN A 176 3.72 11.80 24.91
C GLN A 176 3.18 12.64 26.07
N ASP A 177 4.07 13.21 26.88
CA ASP A 177 3.66 14.23 27.84
C ASP A 177 3.28 15.53 27.10
N GLU A 178 1.98 15.89 27.15
CA GLU A 178 1.45 17.07 26.48
C GLU A 178 2.15 18.37 26.89
N GLU A 179 2.43 18.57 28.19
CA GLU A 179 3.10 19.79 28.69
C GLU A 179 4.52 19.87 28.13
N GLU A 180 5.29 18.78 28.23
CA GLU A 180 6.65 18.74 27.71
C GLU A 180 6.69 18.89 26.17
N TYR A 181 5.69 18.35 25.46
CA TYR A 181 5.58 18.46 24.01
C TYR A 181 5.27 19.90 23.56
N GLU A 182 4.38 20.60 24.27
CA GLU A 182 4.06 22.01 23.98
C GLU A 182 5.25 22.94 24.26
N GLU A 183 6.02 22.66 25.31
CA GLU A 183 7.24 23.41 25.64
C GLU A 183 8.44 23.04 24.75
N ALA A 184 8.38 21.90 24.05
CA ALA A 184 9.47 21.44 23.19
C ALA A 184 9.74 22.39 22.03
N SER A 185 11.03 22.57 21.72
CA SER A 185 11.45 23.35 20.56
C SER A 185 10.85 22.77 19.28
N ALA A 186 10.59 23.61 18.28
CA ALA A 186 10.00 23.17 17.02
C ALA A 186 10.75 21.98 16.38
N MET A 187 12.08 21.95 16.49
CA MET A 187 12.89 20.85 15.96
C MET A 187 12.78 19.59 16.81
N ASP A 188 12.60 19.73 18.12
CA ASP A 188 12.42 18.60 19.03
C ASP A 188 11.02 17.99 18.94
N ARG A 189 10.06 18.70 18.32
CA ARG A 189 8.79 18.11 17.82
C ARG A 189 8.95 17.46 16.44
N VAL A 190 9.58 18.15 15.47
CA VAL A 190 9.71 17.64 14.08
C VAL A 190 10.50 16.33 14.01
N ARG A 191 11.57 16.18 14.79
CA ARG A 191 12.45 14.99 14.77
C ARG A 191 11.73 13.69 15.16
N PRO A 192 11.06 13.58 16.32
CA PRO A 192 10.30 12.39 16.66
C PRO A 192 9.12 12.21 15.72
N THR A 193 8.39 13.25 15.33
CA THR A 193 7.25 13.15 14.39
C THR A 193 7.66 12.60 13.02
N SER A 194 8.82 12.98 12.49
CA SER A 194 9.33 12.43 11.22
C SER A 194 9.92 11.01 11.34
N ALA A 195 10.25 10.58 12.57
CA ALA A 195 10.91 9.32 12.83
C ALA A 195 10.04 8.11 12.52
N GLY A 196 8.73 8.18 12.78
CA GLY A 196 7.78 7.11 12.48
C GLY A 196 7.64 6.82 10.99
N PRO A 197 7.31 7.81 10.15
CA PRO A 197 7.25 7.63 8.70
C PRO A 197 8.57 7.13 8.11
N MET A 198 9.70 7.67 8.56
CA MET A 198 11.03 7.22 8.13
C MET A 198 11.27 5.73 8.47
N ALA A 199 10.90 5.28 9.67
CA ALA A 199 11.08 3.89 10.08
C ALA A 199 10.26 2.94 9.21
N ASN A 200 9.06 3.37 8.82
CA ASN A 200 8.22 2.62 7.90
C ASN A 200 8.81 2.59 6.48
N ILE A 201 9.33 3.70 5.94
CA ILE A 201 10.03 3.65 4.64
C ILE A 201 11.20 2.66 4.69
N LEU A 202 12.02 2.69 5.76
CA LEU A 202 13.13 1.77 5.94
C LEU A 202 12.67 0.31 6.06
N LEU A 203 11.60 0.05 6.82
CA LEU A 203 11.01 -1.29 6.94
C LEU A 203 10.48 -1.80 5.59
N GLY A 204 9.85 -0.93 4.81
CA GLY A 204 9.38 -1.25 3.47
C GLY A 204 10.54 -1.62 2.55
N LEU A 205 11.59 -0.81 2.51
CA LEU A 205 12.80 -1.09 1.73
C LEU A 205 13.50 -2.39 2.17
N LEU A 206 13.52 -2.67 3.48
CA LEU A 206 14.03 -3.94 4.00
C LEU A 206 13.18 -5.12 3.52
N ALA A 207 11.85 -5.02 3.62
CA ALA A 207 10.94 -6.07 3.15
C ALA A 207 11.09 -6.30 1.64
N LEU A 208 11.24 -5.22 0.85
CA LEU A 208 11.52 -5.30 -0.58
C LEU A 208 12.86 -5.98 -0.88
N GLY A 209 13.92 -5.63 -0.14
CA GLY A 209 15.23 -6.28 -0.28
C GLY A 209 15.19 -7.76 0.08
N LEU A 210 14.44 -8.15 1.12
CA LEU A 210 14.22 -9.54 1.48
C LEU A 210 13.42 -10.30 0.41
N LEU A 211 12.39 -9.67 -0.18
CA LEU A 211 11.64 -10.25 -1.29
C LEU A 211 12.60 -10.60 -2.44
N PHE A 212 13.45 -9.66 -2.86
CA PHE A 212 14.46 -9.90 -3.90
C PHE A 212 15.46 -11.00 -3.56
N ALA A 213 15.81 -11.16 -2.28
CA ALA A 213 16.70 -12.24 -1.85
C ALA A 213 16.02 -13.62 -1.87
N LEU A 214 14.67 -13.66 -1.74
CA LEU A 214 13.91 -14.89 -1.59
C LEU A 214 13.26 -15.38 -2.88
N VAL A 215 13.03 -14.49 -3.84
CA VAL A 215 12.31 -14.78 -5.09
C VAL A 215 13.19 -14.59 -6.32
N THR A 216 12.98 -15.41 -7.33
CA THR A 216 13.66 -15.35 -8.62
C THR A 216 12.63 -15.22 -9.73
N PRO A 217 12.81 -14.26 -10.67
CA PRO A 217 11.94 -14.12 -11.83
C PRO A 217 11.81 -15.43 -12.61
N HIS A 218 10.59 -15.76 -13.00
CA HIS A 218 10.30 -16.81 -13.96
C HIS A 218 9.72 -16.17 -15.23
N PRO A 219 10.54 -15.97 -16.28
CA PRO A 219 10.12 -15.21 -17.46
C PRO A 219 9.04 -15.93 -18.26
N GLY A 220 8.13 -15.17 -18.86
CA GLY A 220 7.06 -15.70 -19.71
C GLY A 220 5.67 -15.41 -19.15
N LEU A 221 4.66 -15.75 -19.91
CA LEU A 221 3.25 -15.55 -19.59
C LEU A 221 2.64 -16.87 -19.13
N LEU A 222 2.14 -16.91 -17.90
CA LEU A 222 1.40 -18.07 -17.41
C LEU A 222 -0.03 -18.04 -17.97
N VAL A 223 -0.42 -19.12 -18.63
CA VAL A 223 -1.81 -19.37 -19.00
C VAL A 223 -2.54 -19.81 -17.74
N GLY A 224 -3.51 -19.01 -17.30
CA GLY A 224 -4.33 -19.28 -16.11
C GLY A 224 -5.41 -20.32 -16.43
N ASP A 225 -6.58 -19.86 -16.83
CA ASP A 225 -7.69 -20.74 -17.24
C ASP A 225 -7.80 -20.83 -18.76
N VAL A 226 -8.05 -22.04 -19.25
CA VAL A 226 -8.44 -22.31 -20.64
C VAL A 226 -9.86 -22.84 -20.67
N GLU A 227 -10.77 -22.12 -21.35
CA GLU A 227 -12.17 -22.53 -21.48
C GLU A 227 -12.28 -23.79 -22.35
N GLU A 228 -12.97 -24.82 -21.86
CA GLU A 228 -13.15 -26.09 -22.56
C GLU A 228 -13.91 -25.90 -23.88
N GLY A 229 -13.40 -26.46 -24.98
CA GLY A 229 -13.97 -26.27 -26.32
C GLY A 229 -13.72 -24.90 -26.94
N SER A 230 -12.90 -24.05 -26.30
CA SER A 230 -12.44 -22.80 -26.90
C SER A 230 -11.39 -23.03 -27.99
N PRO A 231 -11.17 -22.04 -28.88
CA PRO A 231 -10.08 -22.09 -29.85
C PRO A 231 -8.69 -22.35 -29.23
N ALA A 232 -8.47 -21.94 -27.98
CA ALA A 232 -7.22 -22.20 -27.29
C ALA A 232 -7.10 -23.66 -26.85
N SER A 233 -8.17 -24.23 -26.30
CA SER A 233 -8.26 -25.65 -25.94
C SER A 233 -8.09 -26.56 -27.16
N GLU A 234 -8.71 -26.23 -28.30
CA GLU A 234 -8.56 -26.96 -29.57
C GLU A 234 -7.11 -26.93 -30.10
N MET A 235 -6.34 -25.91 -29.73
CA MET A 235 -4.94 -25.76 -30.09
C MET A 235 -3.98 -26.45 -29.10
N GLY A 236 -4.51 -27.20 -28.12
CA GLY A 236 -3.71 -27.93 -27.13
C GLY A 236 -3.04 -27.05 -26.07
N LEU A 237 -3.57 -25.83 -25.88
CA LEU A 237 -3.20 -25.00 -24.74
C LEU A 237 -3.96 -25.47 -23.51
N GLU A 238 -3.23 -25.56 -22.41
CA GLU A 238 -3.70 -26.03 -21.12
C GLU A 238 -3.41 -24.96 -20.07
N SER A 239 -4.15 -25.01 -18.97
CA SER A 239 -3.81 -24.26 -17.76
C SER A 239 -2.39 -24.59 -17.31
N ASP A 240 -1.71 -23.61 -16.73
CA ASP A 240 -0.30 -23.65 -16.31
C ASP A 240 0.75 -23.69 -17.43
N ASP A 241 0.33 -23.66 -18.71
CA ASP A 241 1.26 -23.46 -19.82
C ASP A 241 1.99 -22.12 -19.69
N ARG A 242 3.30 -22.10 -19.98
CA ARG A 242 4.10 -20.87 -19.97
C ARG A 242 4.58 -20.48 -21.34
N ILE A 243 4.02 -19.38 -21.86
CA ILE A 243 4.45 -18.81 -23.13
C ILE A 243 5.72 -17.98 -22.91
N THR A 244 6.83 -18.45 -23.46
CA THR A 244 8.15 -17.79 -23.38
C THR A 244 8.49 -17.01 -24.65
N SER A 245 7.82 -17.29 -25.77
CA SER A 245 8.00 -16.52 -27.01
C SER A 245 6.75 -16.47 -27.88
N ILE A 246 6.62 -15.41 -28.68
CA ILE A 246 5.52 -15.18 -29.62
C ILE A 246 6.11 -14.71 -30.95
N GLY A 247 5.86 -15.46 -32.02
CA GLY A 247 6.38 -15.14 -33.36
C GLY A 247 7.91 -15.10 -33.42
N GLY A 248 8.57 -15.91 -32.60
CA GLY A 248 10.04 -15.94 -32.48
C GLY A 248 10.65 -14.81 -31.66
N ARG A 249 9.85 -13.91 -31.06
CA ARG A 249 10.32 -12.91 -30.08
C ARG A 249 10.08 -13.43 -28.67
N GLU A 250 11.08 -13.33 -27.80
CA GLU A 250 10.90 -13.64 -26.37
C GLU A 250 9.87 -12.69 -25.75
N VAL A 251 9.01 -13.23 -24.90
CA VAL A 251 8.03 -12.47 -24.13
C VAL A 251 8.26 -12.73 -22.64
N PHE A 252 8.24 -11.66 -21.85
CA PHE A 252 8.48 -11.73 -20.41
C PHE A 252 7.23 -11.40 -19.61
N ASN A 253 6.29 -10.67 -20.21
CA ASN A 253 5.14 -10.10 -19.52
C ASN A 253 3.98 -9.77 -20.48
N SER A 254 2.84 -9.36 -19.92
CA SER A 254 1.62 -9.07 -20.70
C SER A 254 1.73 -7.83 -21.57
N SER A 255 2.60 -6.87 -21.21
CA SER A 255 2.88 -5.70 -22.05
C SER A 255 3.59 -6.09 -23.33
N ASP A 256 4.53 -7.05 -23.28
CA ASP A 256 5.24 -7.54 -24.47
C ASP A 256 4.26 -8.22 -25.45
N LEU A 257 3.28 -8.98 -24.91
CA LEU A 257 2.19 -9.56 -25.70
C LEU A 257 1.32 -8.47 -26.34
N VAL A 258 0.91 -7.45 -25.56
CA VAL A 258 0.10 -6.34 -26.09
C VAL A 258 0.86 -5.56 -27.16
N GLU A 259 2.17 -5.32 -26.98
CA GLU A 259 3.02 -4.67 -27.97
C GLU A 259 3.12 -5.50 -29.26
N PHE A 260 3.33 -6.81 -29.13
CA PHE A 260 3.32 -7.73 -30.27
C PHE A 260 1.98 -7.68 -31.03
N LEU A 261 0.86 -7.82 -30.32
CA LEU A 261 -0.48 -7.84 -30.92
C LEU A 261 -0.82 -6.51 -31.62
N ARG A 262 -0.38 -5.36 -31.10
CA ARG A 262 -0.57 -4.05 -31.75
C ARG A 262 0.13 -3.93 -33.10
N ALA A 263 1.22 -4.67 -33.30
CA ALA A 263 1.98 -4.68 -34.55
C ALA A 263 1.55 -5.80 -35.51
N ALA A 264 0.77 -6.78 -35.04
CA ALA A 264 0.37 -7.96 -35.79
C ALA A 264 -0.96 -7.77 -36.53
N ASN A 265 -1.19 -8.57 -37.58
CA ASN A 265 -2.41 -8.49 -38.38
C ASN A 265 -3.42 -9.61 -38.03
N PRO A 266 -4.73 -9.35 -38.09
CA PRO A 266 -5.73 -10.41 -37.97
C PRO A 266 -5.56 -11.49 -39.04
N GLY A 267 -5.75 -12.76 -38.68
CA GLY A 267 -5.57 -13.91 -39.57
C GLY A 267 -4.13 -14.39 -39.73
N GLU A 268 -3.16 -13.68 -39.18
CA GLU A 268 -1.76 -14.10 -39.16
C GLU A 268 -1.59 -15.35 -38.29
N LYS A 269 -0.79 -16.32 -38.78
CA LYS A 269 -0.42 -17.51 -38.01
C LYS A 269 0.85 -17.22 -37.23
N VAL A 270 0.78 -17.33 -35.92
CA VAL A 270 1.87 -17.03 -35.01
C VAL A 270 2.23 -18.27 -34.21
N VAL A 271 3.54 -18.51 -34.05
CA VAL A 271 4.04 -19.58 -33.19
C VAL A 271 4.19 -19.05 -31.78
N LEU A 272 3.49 -19.67 -30.84
CA LEU A 272 3.75 -19.55 -29.40
C LEU A 272 4.82 -20.58 -29.03
N GLY A 273 5.93 -20.13 -28.46
CA GLY A 273 6.91 -21.00 -27.83
C GLY A 273 6.67 -21.11 -26.34
N MET A 274 6.73 -22.33 -25.83
CA MET A 274 6.68 -22.70 -24.42
C MET A 274 7.89 -23.59 -24.11
N GLU A 275 8.17 -23.89 -22.84
CA GLU A 275 9.38 -24.65 -22.46
C GLU A 275 9.48 -26.02 -23.12
N GLU A 276 8.35 -26.74 -23.26
CA GLU A 276 8.33 -28.12 -23.78
C GLU A 276 7.46 -28.31 -25.04
N LYS A 277 6.80 -27.25 -25.53
CA LYS A 277 5.93 -27.33 -26.71
C LYS A 277 5.87 -26.03 -27.51
N HIS A 278 5.49 -26.17 -28.77
CA HIS A 278 5.16 -25.05 -29.65
C HIS A 278 3.72 -25.19 -30.10
N CYS A 279 2.96 -24.10 -30.02
CA CYS A 279 1.58 -24.05 -30.48
C CYS A 279 1.45 -23.00 -31.58
N VAL A 280 0.81 -23.36 -32.69
CA VAL A 280 0.54 -22.42 -33.78
C VAL A 280 -0.87 -21.90 -33.61
N ILE A 281 -0.98 -20.61 -33.36
CA ILE A 281 -2.26 -19.92 -33.20
C ILE A 281 -2.57 -19.06 -34.42
N THR A 282 -3.86 -18.84 -34.69
CA THR A 282 -4.30 -17.86 -35.70
C THR A 282 -4.87 -16.65 -34.97
N LEU A 283 -4.28 -15.47 -35.18
CA LEU A 283 -4.74 -14.23 -34.57
C LEU A 283 -6.13 -13.83 -35.10
N ARG A 284 -6.94 -13.18 -34.28
CA ARG A 284 -8.32 -12.78 -34.62
C ARG A 284 -8.55 -11.28 -34.43
N PRO A 285 -9.49 -10.66 -35.16
CA PRO A 285 -9.91 -9.31 -34.86
C PRO A 285 -10.73 -9.28 -33.56
N HIS A 286 -10.63 -8.19 -32.80
CA HIS A 286 -11.41 -8.00 -31.58
C HIS A 286 -12.90 -7.81 -31.93
N PRO A 287 -13.85 -8.50 -31.25
CA PRO A 287 -15.27 -8.49 -31.63
C PRO A 287 -15.95 -7.12 -31.69
N LYS A 288 -15.42 -6.14 -30.94
CA LYS A 288 -15.94 -4.76 -30.92
C LYS A 288 -15.11 -3.76 -31.71
N ASN A 289 -13.94 -4.16 -32.20
CA ASN A 289 -13.02 -3.28 -32.93
C ASN A 289 -12.13 -4.10 -33.85
N GLU A 290 -12.48 -4.17 -35.13
CA GLU A 290 -11.78 -5.02 -36.12
C GLU A 290 -10.31 -4.64 -36.34
N ASN A 291 -9.92 -3.42 -35.97
CA ASN A 291 -8.53 -2.93 -36.05
C ASN A 291 -7.65 -3.39 -34.89
N VAL A 292 -8.22 -4.08 -33.89
CA VAL A 292 -7.46 -4.61 -32.76
C VAL A 292 -7.26 -6.10 -32.96
N THR A 293 -6.01 -6.52 -33.07
CA THR A 293 -5.64 -7.93 -33.14
C THR A 293 -5.59 -8.53 -31.74
N ILE A 294 -6.19 -9.71 -31.57
CA ILE A 294 -6.21 -10.46 -30.32
C ILE A 294 -5.79 -11.92 -30.56
N LEU A 295 -5.39 -12.57 -29.46
CA LEU A 295 -5.26 -14.02 -29.41
C LEU A 295 -6.62 -14.71 -29.60
N PRO A 296 -6.65 -15.99 -30.01
CA PRO A 296 -7.87 -16.79 -29.99
C PRO A 296 -8.53 -16.73 -28.60
N GLY A 297 -9.87 -16.63 -28.57
CA GLY A 297 -10.62 -16.53 -27.31
C GLY A 297 -10.50 -17.80 -26.46
N GLY A 298 -10.82 -17.66 -25.17
CA GLY A 298 -10.85 -18.75 -24.19
C GLY A 298 -9.55 -18.98 -23.43
N MET A 299 -8.61 -18.04 -23.44
CA MET A 299 -7.44 -18.02 -22.54
C MET A 299 -7.52 -16.83 -21.60
N GLU A 300 -7.28 -17.08 -20.32
CA GLU A 300 -6.93 -16.06 -19.35
C GLU A 300 -5.44 -16.13 -19.03
N PHE A 301 -4.78 -14.99 -18.89
CA PHE A 301 -3.38 -14.93 -18.46
C PHE A 301 -3.30 -14.55 -16.99
N GLU A 302 -2.48 -15.27 -16.23
CA GLU A 302 -2.14 -14.91 -14.87
C GLU A 302 -0.80 -14.19 -14.82
N GLY A 303 -0.71 -13.19 -13.93
CA GLY A 303 0.51 -12.41 -13.71
C GLY A 303 0.66 -11.18 -14.61
N TYR A 304 1.57 -10.30 -14.20
CA TYR A 304 1.94 -9.09 -14.93
C TYR A 304 3.38 -9.17 -15.44
N GLY A 305 4.03 -10.31 -15.25
CA GLY A 305 5.44 -10.54 -15.48
C GLY A 305 6.34 -9.97 -14.38
N PRO A 306 7.64 -10.34 -14.40
CA PRO A 306 8.59 -9.88 -13.39
C PRO A 306 8.83 -8.37 -13.42
N VAL A 307 9.14 -7.82 -12.24
CA VAL A 307 9.48 -6.42 -12.02
C VAL A 307 10.78 -6.09 -12.74
N ARG A 308 10.75 -5.05 -13.58
CA ARG A 308 11.90 -4.61 -14.37
C ARG A 308 12.79 -3.67 -13.56
N LYS A 309 14.10 -3.70 -13.87
CA LYS A 309 15.09 -2.77 -13.28
C LYS A 309 14.69 -1.30 -13.41
N VAL A 310 14.07 -0.91 -14.53
CA VAL A 310 13.63 0.48 -14.74
C VAL A 310 12.51 0.90 -13.77
N GLN A 311 11.59 -0.03 -13.45
CA GLN A 311 10.53 0.22 -12.47
C GLN A 311 11.14 0.36 -11.06
N LEU A 312 12.18 -0.40 -10.74
CA LEU A 312 12.87 -0.29 -9.45
C LEU A 312 13.65 1.01 -9.27
N LEU A 313 14.13 1.61 -10.36
CA LEU A 313 14.80 2.90 -10.33
C LEU A 313 13.82 4.08 -10.34
N ASN A 314 12.55 3.83 -10.59
CA ASN A 314 11.51 4.85 -10.59
C ASN A 314 10.90 5.00 -9.18
N PRO A 315 11.11 6.14 -8.50
CA PRO A 315 10.58 6.34 -7.16
C PRO A 315 9.04 6.35 -7.11
N ILE A 316 8.37 6.71 -8.21
CA ILE A 316 6.90 6.68 -8.28
C ILE A 316 6.41 5.23 -8.27
N ASP A 317 7.06 4.34 -9.02
CA ASP A 317 6.69 2.92 -9.05
C ASP A 317 6.95 2.28 -7.69
N VAL A 318 8.12 2.52 -7.08
CA VAL A 318 8.47 1.91 -5.78
C VAL A 318 7.64 2.46 -4.63
N LEU A 319 7.38 3.77 -4.59
CA LEU A 319 6.69 4.39 -3.45
C LEU A 319 5.17 4.36 -3.58
N ILE A 320 4.63 4.28 -4.79
CA ILE A 320 3.18 4.36 -5.01
C ILE A 320 2.69 3.17 -5.81
N GLY A 321 3.20 2.97 -7.03
CA GLY A 321 2.67 1.97 -7.96
C GLY A 321 2.63 0.56 -7.39
N MET A 322 3.78 0.08 -6.89
CA MET A 322 3.94 -1.26 -6.33
C MET A 322 3.17 -1.44 -5.00
N PRO A 323 3.27 -0.57 -3.97
CA PRO A 323 2.43 -0.69 -2.78
C PRO A 323 0.93 -0.68 -3.08
N TYR A 324 0.52 0.16 -4.04
CA TYR A 324 -0.88 0.26 -4.45
C TYR A 324 -1.34 -1.00 -5.18
N SER A 325 -0.50 -1.63 -6.00
CA SER A 325 -0.86 -2.90 -6.66
C SER A 325 -1.14 -3.99 -5.63
N VAL A 326 -0.31 -4.11 -4.57
CA VAL A 326 -0.54 -5.08 -3.48
C VAL A 326 -1.88 -4.83 -2.81
N LEU A 327 -2.22 -3.57 -2.57
CA LEU A 327 -3.48 -3.17 -1.94
C LEU A 327 -4.70 -3.56 -2.78
N LEU A 328 -4.57 -3.52 -4.11
CA LEU A 328 -5.58 -3.98 -5.08
C LEU A 328 -5.61 -5.50 -5.25
N GLY A 329 -4.86 -6.27 -4.43
CA GLY A 329 -4.80 -7.72 -4.52
C GLY A 329 -3.88 -8.25 -5.62
N GLN A 330 -3.04 -7.38 -6.20
CA GLN A 330 -2.04 -7.72 -7.21
C GLN A 330 -0.64 -7.62 -6.62
N PRO A 331 -0.17 -8.68 -5.91
CA PRO A 331 1.12 -8.64 -5.24
C PRO A 331 2.26 -8.48 -6.24
N VAL A 332 3.23 -7.64 -5.88
CA VAL A 332 4.41 -7.31 -6.70
C VAL A 332 5.20 -8.58 -7.05
N PHE A 333 5.28 -9.52 -6.09
CA PHE A 333 5.86 -10.83 -6.27
C PHE A 333 4.79 -11.90 -6.06
N ASN A 334 4.52 -12.69 -7.10
CA ASN A 334 3.45 -13.67 -7.16
C ASN A 334 3.94 -15.02 -7.73
N GLN A 335 3.15 -16.07 -7.54
CA GLN A 335 3.47 -17.45 -7.94
C GLN A 335 3.55 -17.64 -9.46
N ALA A 336 2.80 -16.83 -10.22
CA ALA A 336 2.78 -16.93 -11.67
C ALA A 336 4.06 -16.39 -12.31
N ASP A 337 4.65 -15.34 -11.73
CA ASP A 337 5.78 -14.61 -12.31
C ASP A 337 7.13 -14.93 -11.63
N TYR A 338 7.12 -15.63 -10.49
CA TYR A 338 8.34 -15.88 -9.71
C TYR A 338 8.35 -17.27 -9.09
N THR A 339 9.56 -17.79 -8.91
CA THR A 339 9.84 -18.93 -8.02
C THR A 339 10.39 -18.41 -6.69
N ALA A 340 10.05 -19.07 -5.59
CA ALA A 340 10.47 -18.65 -4.25
C ALA A 340 11.25 -19.75 -3.54
N SER A 341 12.37 -19.38 -2.91
CA SER A 341 13.16 -20.25 -2.03
C SER A 341 12.54 -20.42 -0.64
N ALA A 342 11.55 -19.58 -0.29
CA ALA A 342 10.78 -19.63 0.94
C ALA A 342 9.31 -20.00 0.65
N HIS A 343 8.60 -20.46 1.69
CA HIS A 343 7.16 -20.72 1.59
C HIS A 343 6.40 -19.44 1.18
N TRP A 344 5.45 -19.55 0.25
CA TRP A 344 4.71 -18.40 -0.29
C TRP A 344 3.98 -17.57 0.74
N GLY A 345 3.53 -18.16 1.85
CA GLY A 345 2.98 -17.40 2.98
C GLY A 345 3.95 -16.33 3.53
N VAL A 346 5.27 -16.59 3.50
CA VAL A 346 6.30 -15.62 3.88
C VAL A 346 6.40 -14.51 2.84
N VAL A 347 6.47 -14.87 1.55
CA VAL A 347 6.50 -13.91 0.43
C VAL A 347 5.27 -13.01 0.43
N HIS A 348 4.08 -13.57 0.66
CA HIS A 348 2.85 -12.79 0.77
C HIS A 348 2.89 -11.85 1.97
N THR A 349 3.38 -12.30 3.13
CA THR A 349 3.51 -11.44 4.31
C THR A 349 4.50 -10.31 4.08
N LEU A 350 5.63 -10.57 3.41
CA LEU A 350 6.61 -9.54 3.06
C LEU A 350 6.08 -8.54 2.04
N ASN A 351 5.29 -8.96 1.04
CA ASN A 351 4.58 -8.04 0.14
C ASN A 351 3.67 -7.09 0.93
N TRP A 352 2.92 -7.61 1.89
CA TRP A 352 2.06 -6.80 2.76
C TRP A 352 2.86 -5.87 3.68
N ILE A 353 3.97 -6.34 4.26
CA ILE A 353 4.86 -5.48 5.06
C ILE A 353 5.38 -4.34 4.19
N PHE A 354 5.92 -4.64 3.00
CA PHE A 354 6.38 -3.61 2.05
C PHE A 354 5.30 -2.58 1.74
N ALA A 355 4.12 -3.04 1.30
CA ALA A 355 3.05 -2.16 0.88
C ALA A 355 2.52 -1.32 2.04
N LEU A 356 2.18 -1.93 3.18
CA LEU A 356 1.65 -1.22 4.34
C LEU A 356 2.68 -0.27 4.95
N SER A 357 3.95 -0.67 5.02
CA SER A 357 5.04 0.21 5.46
C SER A 357 5.07 1.49 4.63
N VAL A 358 5.16 1.38 3.31
CA VAL A 358 5.26 2.56 2.44
C VAL A 358 3.99 3.40 2.49
N LEU A 359 2.81 2.77 2.43
CA LEU A 359 1.53 3.49 2.46
C LEU A 359 1.28 4.21 3.79
N VAL A 360 1.57 3.57 4.93
CA VAL A 360 1.44 4.21 6.25
C VAL A 360 2.44 5.36 6.40
N ALA A 361 3.66 5.24 5.85
CA ALA A 361 4.61 6.33 5.85
C ALA A 361 4.11 7.52 5.01
N LEU A 362 3.69 7.29 3.76
CA LEU A 362 3.20 8.35 2.88
C LEU A 362 1.93 9.02 3.42
N PHE A 363 1.01 8.24 3.98
CA PHE A 363 -0.19 8.76 4.61
C PHE A 363 0.17 9.67 5.78
N ASN A 364 1.07 9.23 6.68
CA ASN A 364 1.50 10.06 7.79
C ASN A 364 2.32 11.29 7.36
N LEU A 365 2.96 11.29 6.19
CA LEU A 365 3.67 12.47 5.68
C LEU A 365 2.76 13.56 5.08
N LEU A 366 1.45 13.30 4.93
CA LEU A 366 0.50 14.33 4.50
C LEU A 366 0.51 15.52 5.47
N PRO A 367 0.57 16.79 5.00
CA PRO A 367 0.56 17.97 5.85
C PRO A 367 -0.86 18.28 6.36
N LEU A 368 -1.41 17.34 7.12
CA LEU A 368 -2.78 17.33 7.59
C LEU A 368 -2.81 16.80 9.03
N LYS A 369 -3.25 17.61 10.00
CA LYS A 369 -3.50 17.11 11.36
C LYS A 369 -4.73 16.18 11.37
N PRO A 370 -4.73 15.09 12.15
CA PRO A 370 -3.78 14.74 13.21
C PRO A 370 -2.55 13.92 12.78
N LEU A 371 -2.24 13.83 11.48
CA LEU A 371 -1.10 13.05 10.98
C LEU A 371 0.24 13.75 11.26
N ASP A 372 1.31 12.97 11.26
CA ASP A 372 2.68 13.43 11.53
C ASP A 372 3.10 14.62 10.67
N GLY A 373 2.80 14.59 9.37
CA GLY A 373 3.16 15.63 8.42
C GLY A 373 2.53 16.98 8.77
N GLY A 374 1.36 16.98 9.42
CA GLY A 374 0.72 18.18 9.96
C GLY A 374 1.51 18.82 11.11
N HIS A 375 2.14 18.01 11.96
CA HIS A 375 3.03 18.48 13.03
C HIS A 375 4.42 18.87 12.49
N MET A 376 4.90 18.19 11.46
CA MET A 376 6.15 18.54 10.80
C MET A 376 6.08 19.91 10.11
N ILE A 377 5.01 20.18 9.34
CA ILE A 377 4.85 21.47 8.68
C ILE A 377 4.64 22.61 9.69
N GLU A 378 3.98 22.33 10.82
CA GLU A 378 3.86 23.26 11.94
C GLU A 378 5.24 23.65 12.48
N GLY A 379 6.07 22.68 12.86
CA GLY A 379 7.41 22.98 13.39
C GLY A 379 8.34 23.65 12.37
N VAL A 380 8.19 23.36 11.07
CA VAL A 380 8.92 24.10 10.02
C VAL A 380 8.43 25.54 9.89
N ALA A 381 7.10 25.76 9.90
CA ALA A 381 6.51 27.09 9.77
C ALA A 381 6.80 27.99 10.98
N GLU A 382 6.86 27.43 12.19
CA GLU A 382 7.23 28.17 13.41
C GLU A 382 8.64 28.75 13.35
N LYS A 383 9.57 28.06 12.68
CA LYS A 383 10.94 28.57 12.50
C LYS A 383 11.03 29.73 11.51
N LEU A 384 10.05 29.84 10.61
CA LEU A 384 10.06 30.80 9.50
C LEU A 384 9.11 31.98 9.72
N THR A 385 8.13 31.84 10.62
CA THR A 385 7.01 32.77 10.75
C THR A 385 6.56 32.95 12.20
N SER A 386 5.64 33.90 12.46
CA SER A 386 5.01 34.06 13.79
C SER A 386 3.98 32.95 14.07
N GLY A 387 3.61 32.75 15.34
CA GLY A 387 2.63 31.72 15.73
C GLY A 387 1.26 31.87 15.06
N TYR A 388 0.79 33.11 14.86
CA TYR A 388 -0.46 33.38 14.13
C TYR A 388 -0.37 32.91 12.66
N THR A 389 0.72 33.27 11.97
CA THR A 389 0.95 32.88 10.57
C THR A 389 1.17 31.37 10.43
N THR A 390 1.86 30.75 11.38
CA THR A 390 2.02 29.29 11.46
C THR A 390 0.66 28.59 11.45
N GLY A 391 -0.26 29.03 12.31
CA GLY A 391 -1.61 28.46 12.37
C GLY A 391 -2.38 28.57 11.05
N ILE A 392 -2.21 29.66 10.30
CA ILE A 392 -2.82 29.83 8.97
C ILE A 392 -2.19 28.86 7.96
N ILE A 393 -0.86 28.76 7.94
CA ILE A 393 -0.14 27.87 7.02
C ILE A 393 -0.56 26.41 7.22
N VAL A 394 -0.57 25.94 8.48
CA VAL A 394 -0.93 24.55 8.82
C VAL A 394 -2.38 24.24 8.42
N LYS A 395 -3.32 25.14 8.75
CA LYS A 395 -4.73 24.95 8.37
C LYS A 395 -4.92 24.98 6.85
N GLY A 396 -4.27 25.93 6.17
CA GLY A 396 -4.32 26.05 4.71
C GLY A 396 -3.76 24.81 4.01
N ALA A 397 -2.59 24.33 4.42
CA ALA A 397 -1.97 23.12 3.90
C ALA A 397 -2.87 21.88 4.12
N GLY A 398 -3.49 21.77 5.29
CA GLY A 398 -4.45 20.70 5.59
C GLY A 398 -5.67 20.73 4.68
N VAL A 399 -6.29 21.91 4.49
CA VAL A 399 -7.44 22.07 3.59
C VAL A 399 -7.09 21.72 2.15
N VAL A 400 -5.97 22.22 1.63
CA VAL A 400 -5.50 21.90 0.27
C VAL A 400 -5.27 20.41 0.11
N THR A 401 -4.57 19.79 1.07
CA THR A 401 -4.26 18.36 1.03
C THR A 401 -5.51 17.50 1.07
N PHE A 402 -6.46 17.82 1.96
CA PHE A 402 -7.74 17.14 2.03
C PHE A 402 -8.53 17.29 0.73
N GLY A 403 -8.56 18.50 0.15
CA GLY A 403 -9.19 18.77 -1.14
C GLY A 403 -8.57 17.94 -2.27
N LEU A 404 -7.23 17.87 -2.35
CA LEU A 404 -6.53 17.04 -3.32
C LEU A 404 -6.88 15.55 -3.15
N LEU A 405 -6.87 15.03 -1.92
CA LEU A 405 -7.25 13.64 -1.67
C LEU A 405 -8.68 13.36 -2.10
N ALA A 406 -9.63 14.23 -1.74
CA ALA A 406 -11.02 14.10 -2.13
C ALA A 406 -11.17 14.10 -3.66
N LEU A 407 -10.48 14.99 -4.37
CA LEU A 407 -10.50 15.04 -5.84
C LEU A 407 -9.91 13.78 -6.47
N ASN A 408 -8.80 13.25 -5.95
CA ASN A 408 -8.24 11.99 -6.43
C ASN A 408 -9.18 10.80 -6.16
N VAL A 409 -9.88 10.78 -5.02
CA VAL A 409 -10.89 9.74 -4.74
C VAL A 409 -12.10 9.87 -5.65
N VAL A 410 -12.57 11.09 -5.93
CA VAL A 410 -13.68 11.31 -6.88
C VAL A 410 -13.27 10.89 -8.29
N ALA A 411 -12.04 11.22 -8.70
CA ALA A 411 -11.47 10.80 -9.97
C ALA A 411 -11.49 9.27 -10.15
N VAL A 412 -11.15 8.55 -9.08
CA VAL A 412 -11.18 7.09 -8.97
C VAL A 412 -12.61 6.52 -9.03
N ILE A 413 -13.61 7.22 -8.49
CA ILE A 413 -15.00 6.74 -8.42
C ILE A 413 -15.79 7.00 -9.71
N VAL A 414 -15.51 8.13 -10.35
CA VAL A 414 -16.26 8.65 -11.51
C VAL A 414 -15.65 8.21 -12.84
N GLY A 415 -14.32 8.09 -12.91
CA GLY A 415 -13.61 7.48 -14.05
C GLY A 415 -13.72 5.97 -14.02
#